data_AF-A0A3D4XAD3-F1
#
_entry.id   AF-A0A3D4XAD3-F1
#
_cell.length_a   1.000
_cell.length_b   1.000
_cell.length_c   1.000
_cell.angle_alpha   90.00
_cell.angle_beta   90.00
_cell.angle_gamma   90.00
#
_symmetry.space_group_name_H-M   'P 1'
#
loop_
_entity.id
_entity.type
_entity.pdbx_description
1 polymer ?
#
loop_
_entity_poly.entity_id
_entity_poly.type
_entity_poly.pdbx_seq_one_letter_code
_entity_poly.pdbx_strand_id
1 'polypeptide(L)'
;MKRMSKKLVSLMLALVMTLSMAMSVCAAPATAKSTVQVPIKAVVSAAAVGGTEDEVVFDTAVTVNTDNPQTLLQAVEAITSSQGISLEKRTASDGIYIEGIDGYETVNKYPTPTSWVGEYWKVRVKAGDTVTEYGKRPSWAAAPPAAGGWFDSLLAPSNLELGVENNQMYTWVDDPAQSTGGFKTDTVAVELIYVHEEMSW
;
A
#
# COMPACT_ATOMS: atom_id res chain seq x y z
N MET A 1 41.93 67.23 7.62
CA MET A 1 41.00 66.46 8.50
C MET A 1 40.06 65.57 7.66
N LYS A 2 40.51 64.40 7.16
CA LYS A 2 39.67 63.46 6.35
C LYS A 2 40.13 61.99 6.49
N ARG A 3 40.59 61.56 7.68
CA ARG A 3 41.05 60.17 7.89
C ARG A 3 40.40 59.42 9.06
N MET A 4 39.57 60.07 9.88
CA MET A 4 38.85 59.38 10.98
C MET A 4 37.43 58.90 10.61
N SER A 5 36.79 59.40 9.54
CA SER A 5 35.41 59.02 9.20
C SER A 5 35.27 57.67 8.46
N LYS A 6 36.32 57.20 7.75
CA LYS A 6 36.25 55.92 7.04
C LYS A 6 36.34 54.69 7.96
N LYS A 7 37.02 54.81 9.10
CA LYS A 7 37.14 53.70 10.07
C LYS A 7 35.85 53.46 10.85
N LEU A 8 35.09 54.53 11.15
CA LEU A 8 33.82 54.43 11.90
C LEU A 8 32.67 53.88 11.02
N VAL A 9 32.63 54.25 9.73
CA VAL A 9 31.62 53.72 8.79
C VAL A 9 31.88 52.25 8.46
N SER A 10 33.13 51.83 8.27
CA SER A 10 33.46 50.40 8.09
C SER A 10 33.20 49.57 9.34
N LEU A 11 33.34 50.14 10.54
CA LEU A 11 33.03 49.43 11.79
C LEU A 11 31.51 49.24 11.98
N MET A 12 30.68 50.24 11.60
CA MET A 12 29.23 50.09 11.64
C MET A 12 28.70 49.15 10.55
N LEU A 13 29.31 49.11 9.36
CA LEU A 13 28.92 48.15 8.32
C LEU A 13 29.28 46.70 8.72
N ALA A 14 30.42 46.51 9.39
CA ALA A 14 30.80 45.21 9.94
C ALA A 14 29.86 44.77 11.08
N LEU A 15 29.43 45.69 11.95
CA LEU A 15 28.52 45.36 13.05
C LEU A 15 27.10 44.99 12.55
N VAL A 16 26.62 45.61 11.47
CA VAL A 16 25.34 45.27 10.82
C VAL A 16 25.44 43.95 10.05
N MET A 17 26.59 43.62 9.47
CA MET A 17 26.81 42.33 8.79
C MET A 17 27.03 41.15 9.75
N THR A 18 27.52 41.38 10.97
CA THR A 18 27.63 40.31 11.98
C THR A 18 26.34 40.08 12.77
N LEU A 19 25.38 40.99 12.72
CA LEU A 19 24.07 40.82 13.37
C LEU A 19 22.99 40.20 12.47
N SER A 20 23.29 39.91 11.19
CA SER A 20 22.40 39.15 10.29
C SER A 20 22.72 37.65 10.25
N MET A 21 23.77 37.20 10.96
CA MET A 21 24.11 35.77 11.11
C MET A 21 23.80 35.27 12.54
N ALA A 22 22.63 35.61 13.06
CA ALA A 22 22.09 34.98 14.26
C ALA A 22 20.55 34.95 14.23
N MET A 23 19.99 34.66 13.06
CA MET A 23 18.73 33.93 12.99
C MET A 23 18.99 32.71 12.13
N SER A 24 19.73 31.74 12.68
CA SER A 24 19.24 30.37 12.53
C SER A 24 17.87 30.38 13.17
N VAL A 25 16.84 30.74 12.39
CA VAL A 25 15.58 30.04 12.52
C VAL A 25 16.02 28.60 12.38
N CYS A 26 16.07 27.89 13.50
CA CYS A 26 15.89 26.47 13.46
C CYS A 26 14.49 26.33 12.85
N ALA A 27 14.41 26.36 11.51
CA ALA A 27 13.38 25.63 10.85
C ALA A 27 13.59 24.26 11.46
N ALA A 28 12.64 23.84 12.31
CA ALA A 28 12.59 22.47 12.77
C ALA A 28 12.96 21.64 11.54
N PRO A 29 14.00 20.78 11.60
CA PRO A 29 14.44 20.04 10.43
C PRO A 29 13.16 19.52 9.81
N ALA A 30 12.84 19.96 8.57
CA ALA A 30 11.57 19.63 7.95
C ALA A 30 11.45 18.13 8.16
N THR A 31 10.52 17.71 9.04
CA THR A 31 10.49 16.34 9.54
C THR A 31 10.58 15.50 8.31
N ALA A 32 11.70 14.79 8.13
CA ALA A 32 11.94 14.11 6.87
C ALA A 32 10.74 13.18 6.72
N LYS A 33 9.82 13.55 5.83
CA LYS A 33 8.60 12.77 5.61
C LYS A 33 9.12 11.40 5.27
N SER A 34 8.79 10.43 6.10
CA SER A 34 9.32 9.09 5.93
C SER A 34 8.66 8.54 4.66
N THR A 35 9.35 8.67 3.54
CA THR A 35 8.83 8.21 2.25
C THR A 35 9.44 6.88 1.91
N VAL A 36 8.61 5.93 1.50
CA VAL A 36 9.02 4.59 1.09
C VAL A 36 8.52 4.31 -0.33
N GLN A 37 9.28 3.54 -1.10
CA GLN A 37 8.84 3.02 -2.39
C GLN A 37 8.16 1.67 -2.16
N VAL A 38 6.91 1.54 -2.59
CA VAL A 38 6.16 0.28 -2.52
C VAL A 38 5.93 -0.21 -3.96
N PRO A 39 6.55 -1.32 -4.38
CA PRO A 39 6.26 -1.94 -5.67
C PRO A 39 4.82 -2.47 -5.70
N ILE A 40 4.12 -2.21 -6.80
CA ILE A 40 2.79 -2.69 -7.10
C ILE A 40 2.79 -3.26 -8.51
N LYS A 41 2.38 -4.53 -8.61
CA LYS A 41 2.30 -5.24 -9.88
C LYS A 41 0.90 -5.80 -10.06
N ALA A 42 0.34 -5.71 -11.27
CA ALA A 42 -0.88 -6.41 -11.64
C ALA A 42 -0.56 -7.47 -12.69
N VAL A 43 -1.04 -8.69 -12.44
CA VAL A 43 -0.77 -9.86 -13.25
C VAL A 43 -2.06 -10.62 -13.52
N VAL A 44 -2.27 -11.02 -14.76
CA VAL A 44 -3.30 -11.99 -15.14
C VAL A 44 -2.65 -13.36 -15.20
N SER A 45 -3.11 -14.28 -14.36
CA SER A 45 -2.53 -15.61 -14.33
C SER A 45 -2.87 -16.36 -15.62
N ALA A 46 -1.85 -17.00 -16.21
CA ALA A 46 -2.02 -17.89 -17.36
C ALA A 46 -3.10 -18.94 -17.10
N ALA A 47 -3.11 -19.48 -15.88
CA ALA A 47 -4.06 -20.50 -15.45
C ALA A 47 -5.51 -19.98 -15.43
N ALA A 48 -5.71 -18.68 -15.20
CA ALA A 48 -7.05 -18.08 -15.17
C ALA A 48 -7.67 -17.97 -16.57
N VAL A 49 -6.85 -17.72 -17.59
CA VAL A 49 -7.31 -17.43 -18.95
C VAL A 49 -7.00 -18.55 -19.94
N GLY A 50 -6.47 -19.69 -19.48
CA GLY A 50 -6.07 -20.82 -20.32
C GLY A 50 -4.82 -20.55 -21.18
N GLY A 51 -3.98 -19.60 -20.75
CA GLY A 51 -2.71 -19.24 -21.39
C GLY A 51 -1.53 -20.10 -20.91
N THR A 52 -0.34 -19.83 -21.45
CA THR A 52 0.92 -20.50 -21.06
C THR A 52 1.83 -19.66 -20.19
N GLU A 53 1.66 -18.34 -20.19
CA GLU A 53 2.48 -17.39 -19.44
C GLU A 53 1.58 -16.33 -18.80
N ASP A 54 2.01 -15.86 -17.62
CA ASP A 54 1.33 -14.79 -16.91
C ASP A 54 1.49 -13.46 -17.67
N GLU A 55 0.40 -12.72 -17.83
CA GLU A 55 0.41 -11.41 -18.45
C GLU A 55 0.59 -10.32 -17.39
N VAL A 56 1.56 -9.42 -17.58
CA VAL A 56 1.77 -8.27 -16.68
C VAL A 56 1.00 -7.08 -17.24
N VAL A 57 -0.04 -6.66 -16.52
CA VAL A 57 -0.85 -5.48 -16.87
C VAL A 57 -0.10 -4.20 -16.52
N PHE A 58 0.50 -4.14 -15.33
CA PHE A 58 1.44 -3.10 -14.95
C PHE A 58 2.43 -3.59 -13.89
N ASP A 59 3.59 -2.95 -13.81
CA ASP A 59 4.62 -3.17 -12.78
C ASP A 59 5.29 -1.83 -12.48
N THR A 60 4.97 -1.25 -11.33
CA THR A 60 5.42 0.10 -10.99
C THR A 60 5.57 0.28 -9.49
N ALA A 61 6.47 1.18 -9.08
CA ALA A 61 6.63 1.54 -7.68
C ALA A 61 5.93 2.88 -7.39
N VAL A 62 5.24 2.95 -6.25
CA VAL A 62 4.64 4.20 -5.77
C VAL A 62 5.42 4.72 -4.57
N THR A 63 5.64 6.03 -4.55
CA THR A 63 6.23 6.72 -3.42
C THR A 63 5.14 7.03 -2.39
N VAL A 64 5.21 6.40 -1.22
CA VAL A 64 4.26 6.57 -0.13
C VAL A 64 4.87 7.45 0.94
N ASN A 65 4.11 8.41 1.47
CA ASN A 65 4.45 9.12 2.69
C ASN A 65 3.85 8.36 3.88
N THR A 66 4.66 7.75 4.73
CA THR A 66 4.17 6.93 5.85
C THR A 66 3.48 7.75 6.94
N ASP A 67 3.66 9.08 6.97
CA ASP A 67 2.93 9.98 7.89
C ASP A 67 1.49 10.24 7.43
N ASN A 68 1.19 9.98 6.16
CA ASN A 68 -0.14 10.10 5.57
C ASN A 68 -0.23 9.05 4.46
N PRO A 69 -0.34 7.76 4.82
CA PRO A 69 -0.26 6.68 3.87
C PRO A 69 -1.42 6.76 2.88
N GLN A 70 -1.13 6.36 1.65
CA GLN A 70 -2.17 6.13 0.65
C GLN A 70 -2.63 4.68 0.75
N THR A 71 -3.89 4.44 0.39
CA THR A 71 -4.43 3.09 0.29
C THR A 71 -3.99 2.44 -1.02
N LEU A 72 -4.02 1.11 -1.09
CA LEU A 72 -3.76 0.38 -2.34
C LEU A 72 -4.70 0.86 -3.45
N LEU A 73 -5.97 1.09 -3.15
CA LEU A 73 -6.92 1.58 -4.15
C LEU A 73 -6.50 2.92 -4.75
N GLN A 74 -6.10 3.88 -3.92
CA GLN A 74 -5.63 5.19 -4.40
C GLN A 74 -4.40 5.06 -5.30
N ALA A 75 -3.47 4.18 -4.93
CA ALA A 75 -2.29 3.91 -5.74
C ALA A 75 -2.65 3.29 -7.09
N VAL A 76 -3.53 2.28 -7.10
CA VAL A 76 -3.97 1.60 -8.32
C VAL A 76 -4.74 2.56 -9.24
N GLU A 77 -5.64 3.39 -8.70
CA GLU A 77 -6.35 4.42 -9.47
C GLU A 77 -5.38 5.41 -10.14
N ALA A 78 -4.34 5.84 -9.42
CA ALA A 78 -3.33 6.73 -9.99
C ALA A 78 -2.52 6.03 -11.10
N ILE A 79 -2.14 4.77 -10.89
CA ILE A 79 -1.40 3.96 -11.87
C ILE A 79 -2.23 3.78 -13.14
N THR A 80 -3.44 3.24 -13.03
CA THR A 80 -4.28 2.93 -14.20
C THR A 80 -4.66 4.20 -14.96
N SER A 81 -4.99 5.29 -14.26
CA SER A 81 -5.25 6.59 -14.89
C SER A 81 -4.05 7.11 -15.66
N SER A 82 -2.83 6.97 -15.12
CA SER A 82 -1.60 7.45 -15.77
C SER A 82 -1.21 6.63 -17.00
N GLN A 83 -1.61 5.37 -17.05
CA GLN A 83 -1.27 4.42 -18.12
C GLN A 83 -2.41 4.21 -19.12
N GLY A 84 -3.59 4.81 -18.89
CA GLY A 84 -4.76 4.64 -19.76
C GLY A 84 -5.42 3.27 -19.66
N ILE A 85 -5.24 2.58 -18.52
CA ILE A 85 -5.80 1.26 -18.24
C ILE A 85 -7.19 1.41 -17.61
N SER A 86 -8.16 0.59 -18.02
CA SER A 86 -9.49 0.60 -17.40
C SER A 86 -9.45 0.00 -15.99
N LEU A 87 -10.21 0.58 -15.07
CA LEU A 87 -10.34 0.11 -13.70
C LEU A 87 -11.82 0.11 -13.30
N GLU A 88 -12.31 -1.05 -12.91
CA GLU A 88 -13.66 -1.25 -12.41
C GLU A 88 -13.66 -1.58 -10.93
N LYS A 89 -14.65 -1.05 -10.22
CA LYS A 89 -14.72 -1.10 -8.76
C LYS A 89 -16.14 -1.41 -8.31
N ARG A 90 -16.25 -2.12 -7.19
CA ARG A 90 -17.51 -2.30 -6.48
C ARG A 90 -17.41 -1.77 -5.06
N THR A 91 -18.36 -0.92 -4.70
CA THR A 91 -18.53 -0.46 -3.32
C THR A 91 -19.33 -1.49 -2.53
N ALA A 92 -18.83 -1.85 -1.36
CA ALA A 92 -19.49 -2.69 -0.37
C ALA A 92 -19.52 -1.98 0.99
N SER A 93 -20.18 -2.58 1.99
CA SER A 93 -20.28 -2.01 3.34
C SER A 93 -18.94 -1.96 4.08
N ASP A 94 -18.02 -2.83 3.70
CA ASP A 94 -16.74 -3.09 4.33
C ASP A 94 -15.56 -2.51 3.55
N GLY A 95 -15.77 -1.99 2.33
CA GLY A 95 -14.71 -1.36 1.53
C GLY A 95 -15.06 -1.23 0.05
N ILE A 96 -14.07 -0.82 -0.74
CA ILE A 96 -14.16 -0.78 -2.20
C ILE A 96 -13.20 -1.82 -2.77
N TYR A 97 -13.76 -2.72 -3.57
CA TYR A 97 -13.06 -3.83 -4.21
C TYR A 97 -12.76 -3.51 -5.67
N ILE A 98 -11.67 -4.07 -6.19
CA ILE A 98 -11.34 -4.07 -7.62
C ILE A 98 -12.13 -5.21 -8.26
N GLU A 99 -13.00 -4.89 -9.21
CA GLU A 99 -13.78 -5.86 -9.97
C GLU A 99 -13.26 -6.03 -11.39
N GLY A 100 -12.36 -5.16 -11.86
CA GLY A 100 -11.77 -5.35 -13.18
C GLY A 100 -10.59 -4.43 -13.42
N ILE A 101 -9.61 -4.93 -14.18
CA ILE A 101 -8.47 -4.15 -14.67
C ILE A 101 -8.23 -4.56 -16.11
N ASP A 102 -8.14 -3.57 -17.01
CA ASP A 102 -7.84 -3.78 -18.43
C ASP A 102 -8.77 -4.78 -19.15
N GLY A 103 -10.05 -4.79 -18.78
CA GLY A 103 -11.05 -5.70 -19.37
C GLY A 103 -11.09 -7.10 -18.77
N TYR A 104 -10.22 -7.42 -17.81
CA TYR A 104 -10.31 -8.65 -17.00
C TYR A 104 -11.24 -8.42 -15.81
N GLU A 105 -12.52 -8.69 -16.01
CA GLU A 105 -13.59 -8.50 -15.03
C GLU A 105 -13.74 -9.72 -14.11
N THR A 106 -14.14 -9.51 -12.86
CA THR A 106 -14.50 -10.57 -11.93
C THR A 106 -15.74 -11.30 -12.43
N VAL A 107 -15.61 -12.62 -12.59
CA VAL A 107 -16.70 -13.52 -12.97
C VAL A 107 -16.96 -14.48 -11.82
N ASN A 108 -18.06 -14.25 -11.11
CA ASN A 108 -18.56 -15.22 -10.13
C ASN A 108 -19.41 -16.28 -10.86
N LYS A 109 -18.89 -17.51 -11.03
CA LYS A 109 -19.69 -18.63 -11.53
C LYS A 109 -20.45 -19.25 -10.35
N TYR A 110 -21.78 -19.10 -10.40
CA TYR A 110 -22.78 -19.43 -9.39
C TYR A 110 -22.31 -20.40 -8.28
N PRO A 111 -22.26 -19.96 -7.01
CA PRO A 111 -22.01 -20.87 -5.90
C PRO A 111 -23.11 -21.93 -5.88
N THR A 112 -22.72 -23.20 -5.92
CA THR A 112 -23.61 -24.27 -5.47
C THR A 112 -23.54 -24.31 -3.94
N PRO A 113 -24.46 -25.00 -3.26
CA PRO A 113 -24.38 -25.16 -1.81
C PRO A 113 -23.08 -25.80 -1.30
N THR A 114 -22.32 -26.47 -2.17
CA THR A 114 -21.12 -27.25 -1.84
C THR A 114 -19.89 -26.87 -2.66
N SER A 115 -19.98 -25.86 -3.53
CA SER A 115 -18.86 -25.48 -4.39
C SER A 115 -18.97 -24.04 -4.86
N TRP A 116 -17.82 -23.45 -5.15
CA TRP A 116 -17.71 -22.14 -5.78
C TRP A 116 -16.63 -22.17 -6.84
N VAL A 117 -16.88 -21.48 -7.95
CA VAL A 117 -15.91 -21.25 -9.02
C VAL A 117 -15.92 -19.76 -9.32
N GLY A 118 -14.75 -19.13 -9.41
CA GLY A 118 -14.69 -17.73 -9.76
C GLY A 118 -13.37 -17.32 -10.38
N GLU A 119 -13.47 -16.33 -11.24
CA GLU A 119 -12.36 -15.60 -11.83
C GLU A 119 -12.36 -14.20 -11.20
N TYR A 120 -11.29 -13.79 -10.54
CA TYR A 120 -11.30 -12.54 -9.75
C TYR A 120 -9.90 -12.01 -9.42
N TRP A 121 -9.83 -10.74 -9.04
CA TRP A 121 -8.60 -10.08 -8.60
C TRP A 121 -8.33 -10.34 -7.10
N LYS A 122 -7.24 -11.04 -6.82
CA LYS A 122 -6.67 -11.19 -5.48
C LYS A 122 -5.66 -10.11 -5.18
N VAL A 123 -5.58 -9.72 -3.90
CA VAL A 123 -4.52 -8.86 -3.39
C VAL A 123 -3.52 -9.74 -2.63
N ARG A 124 -2.29 -9.85 -3.13
CA ARG A 124 -1.18 -10.46 -2.41
C ARG A 124 -0.25 -9.41 -1.89
N VAL A 125 0.18 -9.55 -0.65
CA VAL A 125 1.02 -8.57 0.04
C VAL A 125 2.31 -9.26 0.47
N LYS A 126 3.42 -8.56 0.29
CA LYS A 126 4.71 -8.97 0.84
C LYS A 126 4.85 -8.38 2.24
N ALA A 127 4.94 -9.24 3.23
CA ALA A 127 5.14 -8.87 4.63
C ALA A 127 6.49 -8.15 4.82
N GLY A 128 6.52 -7.26 5.81
CA GLY A 128 7.75 -6.61 6.26
C GLY A 128 8.68 -7.53 7.03
N ASP A 129 9.71 -6.93 7.62
CA ASP A 129 10.71 -7.65 8.42
C ASP A 129 10.16 -8.18 9.74
N THR A 130 8.98 -7.70 10.16
CA THR A 130 8.29 -8.14 11.37
C THR A 130 6.86 -8.58 11.05
N VAL A 131 6.47 -9.71 11.64
CA VAL A 131 5.10 -10.23 11.62
C VAL A 131 4.72 -10.55 13.06
N THR A 132 3.72 -9.86 13.60
CA THR A 132 3.30 -10.00 15.00
C THR A 132 1.89 -10.57 15.07
N GLU A 133 1.76 -11.81 15.54
CA GLU A 133 0.44 -12.40 15.80
C GLU A 133 -0.26 -11.72 16.98
N TYR A 134 -1.58 -11.63 16.91
CA TYR A 134 -2.42 -11.19 18.02
C TYR A 134 -3.67 -12.07 18.12
N GLY A 135 -4.22 -12.17 19.33
CA GLY A 135 -5.42 -12.96 19.57
C GLY A 135 -5.19 -14.46 19.38
N LYS A 136 -6.29 -15.21 19.18
CA LYS A 136 -6.23 -16.67 19.01
C LYS A 136 -6.39 -17.05 17.55
N ARG A 137 -5.36 -17.67 16.96
CA ARG A 137 -5.45 -18.29 15.63
C ARG A 137 -6.41 -19.49 15.66
N PRO A 138 -7.46 -19.54 14.83
CA PRO A 138 -8.27 -20.75 14.66
C PRO A 138 -7.42 -21.93 14.18
N SER A 139 -7.73 -23.15 14.59
CA SER A 139 -6.92 -24.34 14.23
C SER A 139 -6.93 -24.67 12.75
N TRP A 140 -7.94 -24.18 12.03
CA TRP A 140 -8.11 -24.35 10.58
C TRP A 140 -7.51 -23.20 9.77
N ALA A 141 -7.16 -22.07 10.40
CA ALA A 141 -6.61 -20.92 9.70
C ALA A 141 -5.14 -21.17 9.33
N ALA A 142 -4.74 -20.65 8.17
CA ALA A 142 -3.34 -20.66 7.76
C ALA A 142 -2.48 -19.92 8.79
N ALA A 143 -1.24 -20.37 8.96
CA ALA A 143 -0.25 -19.62 9.72
C ALA A 143 0.01 -18.26 9.04
N PRO A 144 0.37 -17.22 9.81
CA PRO A 144 0.79 -15.97 9.22
C PRO A 144 2.06 -16.19 8.37
N PRO A 145 2.31 -15.31 7.39
CA PRO A 145 3.53 -15.38 6.59
C PRO A 145 4.78 -15.25 7.47
N ALA A 146 5.89 -15.83 7.01
CA ALA A 146 7.19 -15.44 7.54
C ALA A 146 7.51 -13.98 7.17
N ALA A 147 8.42 -13.34 7.90
CA ALA A 147 8.96 -12.03 7.53
C ALA A 147 9.47 -12.04 6.09
N GLY A 148 9.13 -11.00 5.31
CA GLY A 148 9.43 -10.93 3.87
C GLY A 148 8.63 -11.87 2.97
N GLY A 149 7.75 -12.71 3.54
CA GLY A 149 6.92 -13.68 2.81
C GLY A 149 5.69 -13.05 2.17
N TRP A 150 5.18 -13.68 1.12
CA TRP A 150 3.93 -13.30 0.47
C TRP A 150 2.72 -13.98 1.11
N PHE A 151 1.61 -13.27 1.20
CA PHE A 151 0.32 -13.78 1.67
C PHE A 151 -0.84 -13.12 0.92
N ASP A 152 -1.99 -13.79 0.89
CA ASP A 152 -3.22 -13.24 0.34
C ASP A 152 -3.88 -12.35 1.40
N SER A 153 -4.03 -11.06 1.10
CA SER A 153 -4.67 -10.08 1.99
C SER A 153 -6.18 -10.23 1.94
N LEU A 154 -6.81 -10.26 3.12
CA LEU A 154 -8.27 -10.26 3.24
C LEU A 154 -8.86 -8.84 3.29
N LEU A 155 -8.01 -7.81 3.36
CA LEU A 155 -8.47 -6.43 3.35
C LEU A 155 -8.90 -6.02 1.94
N ALA A 156 -10.01 -5.28 1.86
CA ALA A 156 -10.36 -4.54 0.66
C ALA A 156 -9.21 -3.59 0.26
N PRO A 157 -8.94 -3.38 -1.04
CA PRO A 157 -7.94 -2.43 -1.51
C PRO A 157 -8.06 -1.01 -0.93
N SER A 158 -9.28 -0.57 -0.60
CA SER A 158 -9.52 0.72 0.06
C SER A 158 -9.06 0.79 1.51
N ASN A 159 -8.84 -0.36 2.17
CA ASN A 159 -8.50 -0.47 3.58
C ASN A 159 -7.08 -0.97 3.82
N LEU A 160 -6.38 -1.38 2.76
CA LEU A 160 -4.96 -1.74 2.81
C LEU A 160 -4.11 -0.47 2.62
N GLU A 161 -3.44 -0.03 3.67
CA GLU A 161 -2.54 1.12 3.63
C GLU A 161 -1.14 0.68 3.19
N LEU A 162 -0.49 1.46 2.33
CA LEU A 162 0.84 1.13 1.80
C LEU A 162 1.95 1.65 2.72
N GLY A 163 3.06 0.91 2.82
CA GLY A 163 4.26 1.36 3.52
C GLY A 163 4.13 1.48 5.04
N VAL A 164 3.04 1.00 5.62
CA VAL A 164 2.76 1.02 7.06
C VAL A 164 2.24 -0.33 7.55
N GLU A 165 2.22 -0.52 8.86
CA GLU A 165 1.75 -1.74 9.51
C GLU A 165 0.23 -1.88 9.31
N ASN A 166 -0.19 -2.98 8.70
CA ASN A 166 -1.60 -3.31 8.53
C ASN A 166 -2.02 -4.43 9.46
N ASN A 167 -3.28 -4.40 9.88
CA ASN A 167 -3.89 -5.44 10.68
C ASN A 167 -4.57 -6.49 9.80
N GLN A 168 -4.00 -7.68 9.71
CA GLN A 168 -4.49 -8.78 8.88
C GLN A 168 -5.25 -9.79 9.72
N MET A 169 -6.44 -10.17 9.27
CA MET A 169 -7.32 -11.11 9.97
C MET A 169 -7.06 -12.53 9.46
N TYR A 170 -7.27 -13.54 10.31
CA TYR A 170 -7.15 -14.94 9.88
C TYR A 170 -8.32 -15.42 9.01
N THR A 171 -9.43 -14.70 9.02
CA THR A 171 -10.71 -15.17 8.48
C THR A 171 -11.47 -14.01 7.87
N TRP A 172 -12.21 -14.25 6.78
CA TRP A 172 -13.23 -13.32 6.31
C TRP A 172 -14.32 -13.24 7.38
N VAL A 173 -14.40 -12.13 8.11
CA VAL A 173 -15.59 -11.89 8.95
C VAL A 173 -16.07 -10.49 8.72
N ASP A 174 -17.28 -10.40 8.18
CA ASP A 174 -18.06 -9.16 8.06
C ASP A 174 -18.45 -8.59 9.43
N ASP A 175 -18.21 -9.34 10.53
CA ASP A 175 -18.45 -8.91 11.91
C ASP A 175 -17.12 -8.72 12.68
N PRO A 176 -16.73 -7.46 12.96
CA PRO A 176 -15.54 -7.13 13.75
C PRO A 176 -15.51 -7.81 15.12
N ALA A 177 -16.66 -8.19 15.69
CA ALA A 177 -16.75 -8.87 16.99
C ALA A 177 -16.24 -10.32 16.95
N GLN A 178 -16.16 -10.95 15.77
CA GLN A 178 -15.71 -12.34 15.61
C GLN A 178 -14.24 -12.45 15.16
N SER A 179 -13.63 -11.34 14.75
CA SER A 179 -12.20 -11.25 14.44
C SER A 179 -11.33 -11.21 15.69
N THR A 180 -11.29 -12.33 16.40
CA THR A 180 -10.59 -12.42 17.68
C THR A 180 -9.08 -12.67 17.56
N GLY A 181 -8.54 -12.73 16.33
CA GLY A 181 -7.11 -12.90 16.10
C GLY A 181 -6.67 -12.67 14.65
N GLY A 182 -5.37 -12.46 14.49
CA GLY A 182 -4.74 -12.15 13.21
C GLY A 182 -3.24 -11.92 13.37
N PHE A 183 -2.66 -11.16 12.45
CA PHE A 183 -1.28 -10.70 12.53
C PHE A 183 -1.12 -9.28 12.00
N LYS A 184 -0.04 -8.61 12.42
CA LYS A 184 0.33 -7.28 11.96
C LYS A 184 1.66 -7.32 11.22
N THR A 185 1.75 -6.59 10.11
CA THR A 185 2.98 -6.45 9.34
C THR A 185 2.91 -5.24 8.40
N ASP A 186 4.07 -4.68 8.06
CA ASP A 186 4.16 -3.61 7.06
C ASP A 186 3.91 -4.13 5.65
N THR A 187 3.30 -3.29 4.81
CA THR A 187 3.12 -3.57 3.37
C THR A 187 4.35 -3.12 2.59
N VAL A 188 5.22 -4.07 2.22
CA VAL A 188 6.47 -3.79 1.49
C VAL A 188 6.30 -3.83 -0.03
N ALA A 189 5.43 -4.71 -0.53
CA ALA A 189 5.09 -4.81 -1.95
C ALA A 189 3.69 -5.42 -2.10
N VAL A 190 3.06 -5.19 -3.24
CA VAL A 190 1.73 -5.71 -3.56
C VAL A 190 1.70 -6.33 -4.95
N GLU A 191 1.04 -7.46 -5.08
CA GLU A 191 0.64 -8.06 -6.35
C GLU A 191 -0.89 -8.14 -6.41
N LEU A 192 -1.49 -7.55 -7.44
CA LEU A 192 -2.86 -7.84 -7.84
C LEU A 192 -2.81 -9.00 -8.83
N ILE A 193 -3.47 -10.11 -8.52
CA ILE A 193 -3.43 -11.30 -9.37
C ILE A 193 -4.84 -11.67 -9.79
N TYR A 194 -5.12 -11.66 -11.08
CA TYR A 194 -6.34 -12.24 -11.63
C TYR A 194 -6.18 -13.76 -11.69
N VAL A 195 -7.02 -14.47 -10.96
CA VAL A 195 -6.94 -15.93 -10.79
C VAL A 195 -8.26 -16.59 -11.13
N HIS A 196 -8.20 -17.87 -11.53
CA HIS A 196 -9.35 -18.79 -11.51
C HIS A 196 -9.20 -19.70 -10.29
N GLU A 197 -10.22 -19.75 -9.44
CA GLU A 197 -10.25 -20.64 -8.29
C GLU A 197 -11.53 -21.46 -8.22
N GLU A 198 -11.36 -22.70 -7.79
CA GLU A 198 -12.44 -23.65 -7.53
C GLU A 198 -12.32 -24.12 -6.09
N MET A 199 -13.41 -24.01 -5.33
CA MET A 199 -13.50 -24.46 -3.95
C MET A 199 -14.68 -25.40 -3.80
N SER A 200 -14.53 -26.42 -2.96
CA SER A 200 -15.60 -27.35 -2.57
C SER A 200 -15.56 -27.59 -1.07
N TRP A 201 -16.72 -27.69 -0.42
CA TRP A 201 -16.86 -27.93 1.02
C TRP A 201 -18.04 -28.84 1.36
#